data_AF-A0A9N7VG44-F1
#
_entry.id   AF-A0A9N7VG44-F1
#
_cell.length_a   1.000
_cell.length_b   1.000
_cell.length_c   1.000
_cell.angle_alpha   90.00
_cell.angle_beta   90.00
_cell.angle_gamma   90.00
#
_symmetry.space_group_name_H-M   'P 1'
#
loop_
_entity.id
_entity.type
_entity.pdbx_description
1 polymer ?
#
loop_
_entity_poly.entity_id
_entity_poly.type
_entity_poly.pdbx_seq_one_letter_code
_entity_poly.pdbx_strand_id
1 'polypeptide(L)'
;MSDEAFITLATTNSYCKGATVVASSLRWHGTTRKIIAMVTPNISEQSRLGLESVFDEVILVDVMDSEDRLHLSLLGRPELGITFTKIHCWTLTQYSKCVFLDADTLVRQLNI
;
A
#
# COMPACT_ATOMS: atom_id res chain seq x y z
N MET A 1 -10.07 -18.36 -8.23
CA MET A 1 -9.54 -17.28 -7.36
C MET A 1 -9.80 -15.96 -8.07
N SER A 2 -10.13 -14.89 -7.35
CA SER A 2 -10.23 -13.56 -7.95
C SER A 2 -8.87 -13.14 -8.48
N ASP A 3 -8.83 -12.74 -9.75
CA ASP A 3 -7.69 -12.09 -10.43
C ASP A 3 -7.70 -10.57 -10.21
N GLU A 4 -8.63 -10.05 -9.40
CA GLU A 4 -8.68 -8.66 -8.98
C GLU A 4 -8.22 -8.46 -7.52
N ALA A 5 -7.60 -7.32 -7.23
CA ALA A 5 -7.08 -6.97 -5.91
C ALA A 5 -7.24 -5.50 -5.52
N PHE A 6 -7.33 -5.24 -4.23
CA PHE A 6 -7.04 -3.93 -3.63
C PHE A 6 -5.57 -3.89 -3.24
N ILE A 7 -4.87 -2.81 -3.57
CA ILE A 7 -3.46 -2.61 -3.25
C ILE A 7 -3.33 -1.37 -2.38
N THR A 8 -2.49 -1.45 -1.36
CA THR A 8 -1.97 -0.28 -0.63
C THR A 8 -0.45 -0.34 -0.53
N LEU A 9 0.18 0.78 -0.17
CA LEU A 9 1.63 0.89 0.02
C LEU A 9 1.93 1.44 1.42
N ALA A 10 2.79 0.75 2.17
CA ALA A 10 3.33 1.25 3.43
C ALA A 10 4.85 1.39 3.35
N THR A 11 5.33 2.65 3.37
CA THR A 11 6.76 2.98 3.30
C THR A 11 7.39 3.33 4.65
N THR A 12 6.57 3.47 5.69
CA THR A 12 7.02 3.68 7.07
C THR A 12 6.17 2.87 8.05
N ASN A 13 6.69 2.61 9.25
CA ASN A 13 5.94 1.92 10.30
C ASN A 13 4.64 2.69 10.68
N SER A 14 4.61 4.01 10.49
CA SER A 14 3.39 4.80 10.71
C SER A 14 2.34 4.49 9.64
N TYR A 15 2.74 4.40 8.38
CA TYR A 15 1.86 4.02 7.28
C TYR A 15 1.37 2.57 7.38
N CYS A 16 2.10 1.67 8.05
CA CYS A 16 1.59 0.32 8.35
C CYS A 16 0.29 0.36 9.15
N LYS A 17 0.15 1.30 10.10
CA LYS A 17 -1.09 1.46 10.88
C LYS A 17 -2.26 1.87 9.98
N GLY A 18 -2.02 2.82 9.07
CA GLY A 18 -3.01 3.24 8.09
C GLY A 18 -3.40 2.12 7.14
N ALA A 19 -2.42 1.38 6.60
CA ALA A 19 -2.65 0.21 5.76
C ALA A 19 -3.50 -0.86 6.48
N THR A 20 -3.23 -1.14 7.76
CA THR A 20 -4.07 -2.04 8.57
C THR A 20 -5.52 -1.56 8.67
N VAL A 21 -5.75 -0.24 8.82
CA VAL A 21 -7.09 0.35 8.81
C VAL A 21 -7.77 0.19 7.46
N VAL A 22 -7.06 0.42 6.35
CA VAL A 22 -7.57 0.20 4.99
C VAL A 22 -8.01 -1.26 4.82
N ALA A 23 -7.14 -2.22 5.10
CA ALA A 23 -7.45 -3.65 4.99
C ALA A 23 -8.65 -4.05 5.86
N SER A 24 -8.65 -3.60 7.12
CA SER A 24 -9.74 -3.87 8.06
C SER A 24 -11.06 -3.28 7.56
N SER A 25 -11.05 -2.07 7.01
CA SER A 25 -12.25 -1.42 6.48
C SER A 25 -12.79 -2.11 5.21
N LEU A 26 -11.91 -2.61 4.34
CA LEU A 26 -12.30 -3.42 3.18
C LEU A 26 -12.95 -4.75 3.60
N ARG A 27 -12.36 -5.44 4.58
CA ARG A 27 -12.91 -6.69 5.14
C ARG A 27 -14.24 -6.46 5.85
N TRP A 28 -14.34 -5.39 6.63
CA TRP A 28 -15.56 -5.00 7.33
C TRP A 28 -16.74 -4.82 6.38
N HIS A 29 -16.49 -4.25 5.20
CA HIS A 29 -17.51 -4.06 4.16
C HIS A 29 -17.62 -5.25 3.19
N GLY A 30 -17.04 -6.41 3.53
CA GLY A 30 -17.30 -7.66 2.84
C GLY A 30 -16.62 -7.81 1.48
N THR A 31 -15.45 -7.19 1.26
CA THR A 31 -14.74 -7.41 -0.01
C THR A 31 -14.48 -8.88 -0.28
N THR A 32 -14.72 -9.29 -1.52
CA THR A 32 -14.41 -10.63 -2.06
C THR A 32 -13.09 -10.68 -2.82
N ARG A 33 -12.45 -9.52 -3.04
CA ARG A 33 -11.19 -9.37 -3.77
C ARG A 33 -10.02 -9.52 -2.80
N LYS A 34 -8.83 -9.87 -3.31
CA LYS A 34 -7.64 -9.92 -2.47
C LYS A 34 -7.25 -8.53 -1.98
N ILE A 35 -6.60 -8.45 -0.82
CA ILE A 35 -6.06 -7.23 -0.24
C ILE A 35 -4.55 -7.39 -0.09
N ILE A 36 -3.80 -6.54 -0.76
CA ILE A 36 -2.34 -6.65 -0.92
C ILE A 36 -1.67 -5.41 -0.33
N ALA A 37 -0.63 -5.62 0.48
CA ALA A 37 0.24 -4.54 0.94
C ALA A 37 1.59 -4.61 0.21
N MET A 38 1.95 -3.55 -0.50
CA MET A 38 3.34 -3.33 -0.86
C MET A 38 4.06 -2.68 0.32
N VAL A 39 5.27 -3.13 0.62
CA VAL A 39 6.10 -2.60 1.72
C VAL A 39 7.53 -2.39 1.26
N THR A 40 8.20 -1.39 1.80
CA THR A 40 9.62 -1.14 1.53
C THR A 40 10.53 -1.82 2.57
N PRO A 41 11.83 -2.04 2.28
CA PRO A 41 12.73 -2.75 3.20
C PRO A 41 12.96 -2.10 4.56
N ASN A 42 12.69 -0.79 4.68
CA ASN A 42 12.83 -0.03 5.93
C ASN A 42 11.69 -0.26 6.95
N ILE A 43 10.66 -1.04 6.61
CA ILE A 43 9.61 -1.44 7.55
C ILE A 43 10.17 -2.45 8.56
N SER A 44 9.91 -2.21 9.85
CA SER A 44 10.31 -3.11 10.93
C SER A 44 9.66 -4.49 10.79
N GLU A 45 10.37 -5.53 11.21
CA GLU A 45 9.85 -6.91 11.21
C GLU A 45 8.52 -7.01 11.97
N GLN A 46 8.41 -6.40 13.14
CA GLN A 46 7.17 -6.35 13.92
C GLN A 46 6.00 -5.76 13.11
N SER A 47 6.24 -4.66 12.38
CA SER A 47 5.19 -4.05 11.55
C SER A 47 4.84 -4.92 10.36
N ARG A 48 5.83 -5.59 9.75
CA ARG A 48 5.61 -6.53 8.64
C ARG A 48 4.75 -7.73 9.07
N LEU A 49 5.07 -8.36 10.20
CA LEU A 49 4.28 -9.44 10.79
C LEU A 49 2.84 -8.99 11.09
N GLY A 50 2.67 -7.76 11.58
CA GLY A 50 1.35 -7.17 11.77
C GLY A 50 0.54 -7.07 10.47
N LEU A 51 1.18 -6.67 9.35
CA LEU A 51 0.55 -6.63 8.04
C LEU A 51 0.22 -8.04 7.51
N GLU A 52 1.12 -9.00 7.66
CA GLU A 52 0.90 -10.39 7.22
C GLU A 52 -0.31 -11.04 7.91
N SER A 53 -0.69 -10.56 9.11
CA SER A 53 -1.88 -11.05 9.82
C SER A 53 -3.23 -10.53 9.27
N VAL A 54 -3.22 -9.44 8.47
CA VAL A 54 -4.46 -8.77 8.00
C VAL A 54 -4.59 -8.69 6.48
N PHE A 55 -3.48 -8.79 5.74
CA PHE A 55 -3.44 -8.80 4.28
C PHE A 55 -3.39 -10.24 3.74
N ASP A 56 -3.90 -10.45 2.52
CA ASP A 56 -3.75 -11.74 1.84
C ASP A 56 -2.30 -11.97 1.37
N GLU A 57 -1.58 -10.88 1.07
CA GLU A 57 -0.19 -10.91 0.63
C GLU A 57 0.52 -9.61 1.04
N VAL A 58 1.76 -9.74 1.49
CA VAL A 58 2.67 -8.61 1.76
C VAL A 58 3.86 -8.73 0.82
N ILE A 59 3.98 -7.79 -0.10
CA ILE A 59 4.98 -7.79 -1.18
C ILE A 59 6.06 -6.77 -0.85
N LEU A 60 7.30 -7.23 -0.73
CA LEU A 60 8.44 -6.35 -0.62
C LEU A 60 8.73 -5.71 -1.99
N VAL A 61 8.80 -4.39 -2.03
CA VAL A 61 9.16 -3.62 -3.23
C VAL A 61 10.35 -2.72 -2.95
N ASP A 62 11.21 -2.55 -3.94
CA ASP A 62 12.34 -1.63 -3.83
C ASP A 62 11.86 -0.18 -3.75
N VAL A 63 12.62 0.65 -3.04
CA VAL A 63 12.33 2.08 -2.97
C VAL A 63 12.66 2.70 -4.33
N MET A 64 11.67 3.31 -4.96
CA MET A 64 11.89 4.20 -6.10
C MET A 64 11.79 5.64 -5.60
N ASP A 65 12.96 6.22 -5.33
CA ASP A 65 13.10 7.64 -5.00
C ASP A 65 13.23 8.45 -6.29
N SER A 66 12.45 9.52 -6.42
CA SER A 66 12.61 10.49 -7.49
C SER A 66 13.97 11.18 -7.50
N GLU A 67 14.70 11.14 -6.37
CA GLU A 67 15.94 11.87 -6.09
C GLU A 67 15.82 13.41 -6.26
N ASP A 68 14.60 13.92 -6.47
CA ASP A 68 14.32 15.34 -6.67
C ASP A 68 14.13 16.08 -5.34
N ARG A 69 15.14 15.94 -4.49
CA ARG A 69 15.11 16.48 -3.13
C ARG A 69 14.93 18.00 -3.10
N LEU A 70 15.48 18.72 -4.09
CA LEU A 70 15.41 20.18 -4.14
C LEU A 70 13.99 20.66 -4.45
N HIS A 71 13.34 20.14 -5.49
CA HIS A 71 11.96 20.57 -5.80
C HIS A 71 10.96 20.07 -4.76
N LEU A 72 11.14 18.85 -4.23
CA LEU A 72 10.28 18.32 -3.18
C LEU A 72 10.38 19.13 -1.87
N SER A 73 11.58 19.58 -1.51
CA SER A 73 11.77 20.47 -0.36
C SER A 73 11.10 21.83 -0.59
N LEU A 74 11.16 22.37 -1.82
CA LEU A 74 10.47 23.61 -2.19
C LEU A 74 8.94 23.47 -2.09
N LEU A 75 8.40 22.28 -2.40
CA LEU A 75 6.99 21.95 -2.23
C LEU A 75 6.59 21.67 -0.76
N GLY A 76 7.54 21.68 0.18
CA GLY A 76 7.30 21.33 1.58
C GLY A 76 6.93 19.86 1.78
N ARG A 77 7.31 19.00 0.82
CA ARG A 77 6.92 17.58 0.76
C ARG A 77 8.14 16.67 0.48
N PRO A 78 9.25 16.77 1.24
CA PRO A 78 10.46 15.97 1.01
C PRO A 78 10.20 14.45 1.12
N GLU A 79 9.16 14.04 1.84
CA GLU A 79 8.72 12.66 1.99
C GLU A 79 8.14 12.06 0.71
N LEU A 80 7.72 12.88 -0.27
CA LEU A 80 7.18 12.41 -1.54
C LEU A 80 8.25 11.87 -2.50
N GLY A 81 9.54 11.87 -2.13
CA GLY A 81 10.60 11.27 -2.94
C GLY A 81 10.29 9.82 -3.29
N ILE A 82 9.73 9.09 -2.33
CA ILE A 82 9.32 7.68 -2.47
C ILE A 82 7.99 7.50 -3.24
N THR A 83 7.37 8.56 -3.77
CA THR A 83 6.07 8.49 -4.46
C THR A 83 6.12 7.54 -5.65
N PHE A 84 7.26 7.46 -6.34
CA PHE A 84 7.41 6.53 -7.45
C PHE A 84 7.34 5.07 -7.01
N THR A 85 7.63 4.73 -5.75
CA THR A 85 7.45 3.37 -5.21
C THR A 85 6.02 2.86 -5.43
N LYS A 86 5.01 3.74 -5.45
CA LYS A 86 3.62 3.37 -5.78
C LYS A 86 3.48 2.70 -7.15
N ILE A 87 4.35 3.05 -8.11
CA ILE A 87 4.32 2.54 -9.49
C ILE A 87 4.57 1.02 -9.55
N HIS A 88 5.21 0.43 -8.53
CA HIS A 88 5.33 -1.02 -8.44
C HIS A 88 3.97 -1.76 -8.47
N CYS A 89 2.85 -1.10 -8.17
CA CYS A 89 1.54 -1.73 -8.32
C CYS A 89 1.26 -2.20 -9.76
N TRP A 90 1.84 -1.54 -10.78
CA TRP A 90 1.73 -1.95 -12.19
C TRP A 90 2.58 -3.16 -12.55
N THR A 91 3.52 -3.59 -11.70
CA THR A 91 4.30 -4.81 -11.93
C THR A 91 3.61 -6.07 -11.41
N LEU A 92 2.48 -5.93 -10.69
CA LEU A 92 1.70 -7.06 -10.16
C LEU A 92 0.80 -7.69 -11.24
N THR A 93 1.44 -8.24 -12.28
CA THR A 93 0.78 -8.77 -13.49
C THR A 93 0.03 -10.07 -13.27
N GLN A 94 0.12 -10.68 -12.08
CA GLN A 94 -0.75 -11.78 -11.66
C GLN A 94 -2.21 -11.34 -11.44
N TYR A 95 -2.47 -10.03 -11.39
CA TYR A 95 -3.81 -9.45 -11.27
C TYR A 95 -4.24 -8.80 -12.60
N SER A 96 -5.47 -9.06 -13.04
CA SER A 96 -6.04 -8.47 -14.25
C SER A 96 -6.53 -7.03 -14.04
N LYS A 97 -6.90 -6.69 -12.80
CA LYS A 97 -7.31 -5.34 -12.40
C LYS A 97 -7.01 -5.10 -10.93
N CYS A 98 -6.53 -3.90 -10.62
CA CYS A 98 -6.31 -3.49 -9.24
C CYS A 98 -6.97 -2.14 -8.95
N VAL A 99 -7.38 -1.95 -7.69
CA VAL A 99 -7.72 -0.64 -7.13
C VAL A 99 -6.64 -0.28 -6.12
N PHE A 100 -5.88 0.77 -6.41
CA PHE A 100 -4.89 1.29 -5.48
C PHE A 100 -5.56 2.27 -4.50
N LEU A 101 -5.36 2.04 -3.20
CA LEU A 101 -5.83 2.90 -2.11
C LEU A 101 -4.61 3.34 -1.28
N ASP A 102 -4.44 4.65 -1.12
CA ASP A 102 -3.41 5.17 -0.22
C ASP A 102 -3.69 4.72 1.23
N ALA A 103 -2.61 4.52 1.99
CA ALA A 103 -2.69 4.02 3.37
C ALA A 103 -3.36 5.02 4.34
N ASP A 104 -3.61 6.27 3.91
CA ASP A 104 -4.35 7.30 4.64
C ASP A 104 -5.83 7.42 4.22
N THR A 105 -6.33 6.44 3.47
CA THR A 105 -7.76 6.33 3.11
C THR A 105 -8.56 5.48 4.10
N LEU A 106 -9.88 5.59 4.05
CA LEU A 106 -10.80 4.75 4.81
C LEU A 106 -11.99 4.33 3.93
N VAL A 107 -12.24 3.03 3.83
CA VAL A 107 -13.39 2.52 3.09
C VAL A 107 -14.64 2.57 3.97
N ARG A 108 -15.65 3.32 3.52
CA ARG A 108 -16.93 3.48 4.24
C ARG A 108 -18.08 2.66 3.67
N GLN A 109 -17.96 2.22 2.43
CA GLN A 109 -18.96 1.40 1.73
C GLN A 109 -18.30 0.78 0.49
N LEU A 110 -18.76 -0.41 0.13
CA LEU A 110 -18.41 -1.10 -1.11
C LEU A 110 -19.70 -1.33 -1.90
N ASN A 111 -19.79 -0.79 -3.12
CA ASN A 111 -20.85 -1.07 -4.08
C ASN A 111 -20.23 -1.90 -5.20
N ILE A 112 -19.94 -3.17 -4.92
CA ILE A 112 -19.21 -4.08 -5.81
C ILE A 112 -19.75 -5.50 -5.76
#